data_AF-A0A3R8JT05-F1
#
_entry.id   AF-A0A3R8JT05-F1
#
_cell.length_a   1.000
_cell.length_b   1.000
_cell.length_c   1.000
_cell.angle_alpha   90.00
_cell.angle_beta   90.00
_cell.angle_gamma   90.00
#
_symmetry.space_group_name_H-M   'P 1'
#
loop_
_entity.id
_entity.type
_entity.pdbx_description
1 polymer ?
#
loop_
_entity_poly.entity_id
_entity_poly.type
_entity_poly.pdbx_seq_one_letter_code
_entity_poly.pdbx_strand_id
1 'polypeptide(L)'
;MNLKELFSLRTVRKKILITSKLAGAVLILSYLFSTHVSDDPDVSLLVWFAFMVPLILAVDFLMKWFISEPLSRLNAAAKKLAELDFSEPCTISSNDEFGELSDSLGQMSDNLQQALSRLETANIRLEDTNSQLEHANNRLAADVTEKQRLLTERKELTDSLSHEMKTPVGVIRAYAEGIQDEADEEKRQKYAGIIIEETERMTGLITTLLDLSALETGATTLHMDVFDFVEFTETAAGRLLSDIPDARFQLEYELPEERIYVKTDRKRMEQVLDNLILNARKNVCPGGRLKLSLTRQGDTLRFSVYNQGAPIPEEIQPKIWTKFYRSQDIGYRGSGLGLSIVAQVLSMQDLDYGVKNTPDGVVFYFSIPVT
;
A
#
# COMPACT_ATOMS: atom_id res chain seq x y z
N MET A 1 -72.12 -38.98 10.66
CA MET A 1 -71.39 -39.16 9.39
C MET A 1 -72.06 -38.28 8.35
N ASN A 2 -71.37 -37.22 7.91
CA ASN A 2 -71.99 -36.10 7.21
C ASN A 2 -72.16 -36.45 5.71
N LEU A 3 -73.39 -36.40 5.17
CA LEU A 3 -73.69 -36.79 3.78
C LEU A 3 -72.87 -35.99 2.75
N LYS A 4 -72.38 -34.81 3.13
CA LYS A 4 -71.47 -33.96 2.33
C LYS A 4 -70.05 -34.54 2.15
N GLU A 5 -69.54 -35.37 3.07
CA GLU A 5 -68.20 -35.97 2.94
C GLU A 5 -68.16 -37.15 1.96
N LEU A 6 -69.28 -37.88 1.85
CA LEU A 6 -69.44 -39.00 0.92
C LEU A 6 -69.39 -38.55 -0.56
N PHE A 7 -69.77 -37.29 -0.83
CA PHE A 7 -69.74 -36.67 -2.15
C PHE A 7 -68.57 -35.69 -2.37
N SER A 8 -67.65 -35.53 -1.41
CA SER A 8 -66.47 -34.68 -1.62
C SER A 8 -65.47 -35.38 -2.55
N LEU A 9 -65.23 -34.80 -3.74
CA LEU A 9 -64.24 -35.22 -4.73
C LEU A 9 -62.82 -34.80 -4.32
N ARG A 10 -62.44 -35.10 -3.07
CA ARG A 10 -61.20 -34.61 -2.46
C ARG A 10 -59.96 -35.47 -2.76
N THR A 11 -60.15 -36.62 -3.41
CA THR A 11 -59.05 -37.51 -3.78
C THR A 11 -59.17 -37.94 -5.24
N VAL A 12 -58.03 -38.08 -5.91
CA VAL A 12 -57.93 -38.58 -7.29
C VAL A 12 -58.59 -39.96 -7.39
N ARG A 13 -58.37 -40.82 -6.39
CA ARG A 13 -59.01 -42.14 -6.30
C ARG A 13 -60.54 -42.07 -6.29
N LYS A 14 -61.15 -41.13 -5.54
CA LYS A 14 -62.61 -40.97 -5.52
C LYS A 14 -63.14 -40.47 -6.85
N LYS A 15 -62.44 -39.54 -7.51
CA LYS A 15 -62.78 -39.07 -8.86
C LYS A 15 -62.81 -40.22 -9.88
N ILE A 16 -61.77 -41.06 -9.89
CA ILE A 16 -61.68 -42.26 -10.75
C ILE A 16 -62.78 -43.28 -10.46
N LEU A 17 -63.05 -43.56 -9.17
CA LEU A 17 -64.09 -44.52 -8.79
C LEU A 17 -65.50 -44.06 -9.20
N ILE A 18 -65.79 -42.76 -9.09
CA ILE A 18 -67.09 -42.19 -9.48
C ILE A 18 -67.25 -42.21 -11.00
N THR A 19 -66.23 -41.81 -11.77
CA THR A 19 -66.29 -41.87 -13.25
C THR A 19 -66.44 -43.30 -13.77
N SER A 20 -65.71 -44.25 -13.19
CA SER A 20 -65.83 -45.67 -13.53
C SER A 20 -67.24 -46.23 -13.24
N LYS A 21 -67.80 -45.92 -12.06
CA LYS A 21 -69.16 -46.37 -11.68
C LYS A 21 -70.24 -45.75 -12.56
N LEU A 22 -70.13 -44.46 -12.90
CA LEU A 22 -71.05 -43.78 -13.81
C LEU A 22 -70.99 -44.37 -15.22
N ALA A 23 -69.77 -44.60 -15.74
CA ALA A 23 -69.61 -45.22 -17.06
C ALA A 23 -70.20 -46.64 -17.11
N GLY A 24 -69.99 -47.44 -16.06
CA GLY A 24 -70.61 -48.76 -15.92
C GLY A 24 -72.14 -48.72 -15.89
N ALA A 25 -72.72 -47.76 -15.16
CA ALA A 25 -74.18 -47.57 -15.14
C ALA A 25 -74.74 -47.15 -16.51
N VAL A 26 -74.05 -46.24 -17.22
CA VAL A 26 -74.44 -45.81 -18.57
C VAL A 26 -74.35 -46.96 -19.57
N LEU A 27 -73.32 -47.82 -19.49
CA LEU A 27 -73.22 -49.02 -20.32
C LEU A 27 -74.41 -49.96 -20.12
N ILE A 28 -74.75 -50.27 -18.86
CA ILE A 28 -75.86 -51.15 -18.53
C ILE A 28 -77.18 -50.57 -19.04
N LEU A 29 -77.44 -49.28 -18.79
CA LEU A 29 -78.65 -48.61 -19.30
C LEU A 29 -78.69 -48.56 -20.83
N SER A 30 -77.57 -48.29 -21.49
CA SER A 30 -77.51 -48.24 -22.95
C SER A 30 -77.81 -49.61 -23.57
N TYR A 31 -77.35 -50.70 -22.94
CA TYR A 31 -77.63 -52.07 -23.40
C TYR A 31 -79.12 -52.39 -23.27
N LEU A 32 -79.70 -52.11 -22.10
CA LEU A 32 -81.14 -52.32 -21.85
C LEU A 32 -82.01 -51.51 -22.84
N PHE A 33 -81.63 -50.26 -23.10
CA PHE A 33 -82.32 -49.40 -24.06
C PHE A 33 -82.23 -49.95 -25.48
N SER A 34 -81.04 -50.39 -25.88
CA SER A 34 -80.80 -50.96 -27.19
C SER A 34 -81.66 -52.19 -27.48
N THR A 35 -81.79 -53.10 -26.51
CA THR A 35 -82.65 -54.29 -26.62
C THR A 35 -84.14 -53.97 -26.67
N HIS A 36 -84.56 -52.76 -26.27
CA HIS A 36 -85.97 -52.37 -26.28
C HIS A 36 -86.38 -51.61 -27.55
N VAL A 37 -85.43 -51.04 -28.29
CA VAL A 37 -85.68 -50.20 -29.46
C VAL A 37 -85.92 -51.02 -30.75
N SER A 38 -85.32 -52.20 -30.88
CA SER A 38 -85.49 -53.06 -32.06
C SER A 38 -85.30 -54.54 -31.70
N ASP A 39 -86.19 -55.41 -32.19
CA ASP A 39 -86.09 -56.87 -32.04
C ASP A 39 -85.07 -57.51 -33.00
N ASP A 40 -84.61 -56.76 -34.01
CA ASP A 40 -83.54 -57.19 -34.91
C ASP A 40 -82.17 -57.13 -34.20
N PRO A 41 -81.45 -58.27 -34.09
CA PRO A 41 -80.15 -58.34 -33.42
C PRO A 41 -79.12 -57.37 -33.99
N ASP A 42 -79.10 -57.17 -35.31
CA ASP A 42 -78.08 -56.36 -35.99
C ASP A 42 -78.32 -54.87 -35.76
N VAL A 43 -79.59 -54.45 -35.74
CA VAL A 43 -79.99 -53.05 -35.47
C VAL A 43 -79.76 -52.68 -34.01
N SER A 44 -80.06 -53.59 -33.07
CA SER A 44 -79.76 -53.39 -31.65
C SER A 44 -78.26 -53.26 -31.42
N LEU A 45 -77.43 -54.09 -32.05
CA LEU A 45 -75.98 -54.00 -31.90
C LEU A 45 -75.43 -52.63 -32.36
N LEU A 46 -75.94 -52.11 -33.48
CA LEU A 46 -75.56 -50.78 -34.00
C LEU A 46 -75.97 -49.63 -33.07
N VAL A 47 -77.18 -49.68 -32.50
CA VAL A 47 -77.65 -48.68 -31.53
C VAL A 47 -76.79 -48.70 -30.27
N TRP A 48 -76.43 -49.87 -29.76
CA TRP A 48 -75.55 -49.99 -28.59
C TRP A 48 -74.15 -49.40 -28.85
N PHE A 49 -73.55 -49.69 -30.02
CA PHE A 49 -72.27 -49.08 -30.40
C PHE A 49 -72.34 -47.56 -30.50
N ALA A 50 -73.47 -47.00 -30.96
CA ALA A 50 -73.68 -45.55 -31.02
C ALA A 50 -73.64 -44.88 -29.64
N PHE A 51 -73.96 -45.60 -28.55
CA PHE A 51 -73.79 -45.13 -27.17
C PHE A 51 -72.41 -45.44 -26.58
N MET A 52 -71.80 -46.56 -26.96
CA MET A 52 -70.51 -46.99 -26.43
C MET A 52 -69.37 -46.07 -26.88
N VAL A 53 -69.33 -45.68 -28.16
CA VAL A 53 -68.24 -44.86 -28.71
C VAL A 53 -68.16 -43.47 -28.03
N PRO A 54 -69.25 -42.70 -27.89
CA PRO A 54 -69.23 -41.44 -27.16
C PRO A 54 -68.84 -41.60 -25.68
N LEU A 55 -69.25 -42.71 -25.04
CA LEU A 55 -68.90 -42.97 -23.65
C LEU A 55 -67.40 -43.20 -23.47
N ILE A 56 -66.76 -43.96 -24.37
CA ILE A 56 -65.30 -44.15 -24.34
C ILE A 56 -64.59 -42.80 -24.48
N LEU A 57 -65.00 -41.99 -25.45
CA LEU A 57 -64.43 -40.66 -25.67
C LEU A 57 -64.63 -39.74 -24.46
N ALA A 58 -65.79 -39.81 -23.81
CA ALA A 58 -66.07 -39.04 -22.61
C ALA A 58 -65.17 -39.46 -21.42
N VAL A 59 -64.96 -40.77 -21.24
CA VAL A 59 -64.06 -41.30 -20.19
C VAL A 59 -62.61 -40.89 -20.46
N ASP A 60 -62.13 -40.99 -21.69
CA ASP A 60 -60.77 -40.57 -22.07
C ASP A 60 -60.57 -39.07 -21.83
N PHE A 61 -61.57 -38.24 -22.21
CA PHE A 61 -61.57 -36.81 -21.93
C PHE A 61 -61.52 -36.50 -20.42
N LEU A 62 -62.30 -37.23 -19.61
CA LEU A 62 -62.28 -37.10 -18.14
C LEU A 62 -60.93 -37.49 -17.55
N MET A 63 -60.31 -38.58 -18.02
CA MET A 63 -58.99 -39.02 -17.54
C MET A 63 -57.88 -38.03 -17.91
N LYS A 64 -57.96 -37.45 -19.11
CA LYS A 64 -57.05 -36.38 -19.53
C LYS A 64 -57.11 -35.19 -18.58
N TRP A 65 -58.32 -34.74 -18.24
CA TRP A 65 -58.51 -33.58 -17.36
C TRP A 65 -58.17 -33.86 -15.89
N PHE A 66 -58.52 -35.04 -15.37
CA PHE A 66 -58.31 -35.36 -13.96
C PHE A 66 -56.90 -35.85 -13.61
N ILE A 67 -56.17 -36.44 -14.56
CA ILE A 67 -54.89 -37.10 -14.28
C ILE A 67 -53.79 -36.58 -15.21
N SER A 68 -53.95 -36.73 -16.52
CA SER A 68 -52.85 -36.50 -17.46
C SER A 68 -52.38 -35.06 -17.47
N GLU A 69 -53.31 -34.08 -17.42
CA GLU A 69 -52.96 -32.67 -17.46
C GLU A 69 -52.28 -32.18 -16.15
N PRO A 70 -52.82 -32.43 -14.94
CA PRO A 70 -52.11 -32.10 -13.69
C PRO A 70 -50.74 -32.78 -13.57
N LEU A 71 -50.65 -34.07 -13.94
CA LEU A 71 -49.39 -34.82 -13.86
C LEU A 71 -48.36 -34.31 -14.86
N SER A 72 -48.78 -33.96 -16.09
CA SER A 72 -47.91 -33.37 -17.10
C SER A 72 -47.36 -32.02 -16.64
N ARG A 73 -48.18 -31.20 -15.96
CA ARG A 73 -47.75 -29.90 -15.41
C ARG A 73 -46.77 -30.07 -14.25
N LEU A 74 -47.01 -31.01 -13.32
CA LEU A 74 -46.04 -31.34 -12.25
C LEU A 74 -44.71 -31.81 -12.83
N ASN A 75 -44.74 -32.71 -13.81
CA ASN A 75 -43.52 -33.22 -14.43
C ASN A 75 -42.75 -32.12 -15.18
N ALA A 76 -43.46 -31.22 -15.88
CA ALA A 76 -42.85 -30.06 -16.52
C ALA A 76 -42.19 -29.11 -15.50
N ALA A 77 -42.87 -28.83 -14.38
CA ALA A 77 -42.31 -28.01 -13.31
C ALA A 77 -41.07 -28.67 -12.66
N ALA A 78 -41.13 -29.97 -12.37
CA ALA A 78 -40.00 -30.72 -11.84
C ALA A 78 -38.79 -30.72 -12.79
N LYS A 79 -39.03 -30.80 -14.11
CA LYS A 79 -37.96 -30.72 -15.12
C LYS A 79 -37.31 -29.33 -15.14
N LYS A 80 -38.11 -28.26 -15.08
CA LYS A 80 -37.59 -26.88 -14.96
C LYS A 80 -36.75 -26.69 -13.69
N LEU A 81 -37.22 -27.21 -12.56
CA LEU A 81 -36.47 -27.19 -11.30
C LEU A 81 -35.13 -27.95 -11.39
N ALA A 82 -35.10 -29.08 -12.09
CA ALA A 82 -33.85 -29.81 -12.34
C ALA A 82 -32.87 -29.03 -13.23
N GLU A 83 -33.38 -28.14 -14.08
CA GLU A 83 -32.61 -27.20 -14.90
C GLU A 83 -32.30 -25.88 -14.15
N LEU A 84 -32.62 -25.79 -12.85
CA LEU A 84 -32.47 -24.59 -12.01
C LEU A 84 -33.27 -23.37 -12.50
N ASP A 85 -34.35 -23.62 -13.24
CA ASP A 85 -35.29 -22.59 -13.68
C ASP A 85 -36.43 -22.45 -12.68
N PHE A 86 -36.41 -21.34 -11.92
CA PHE A 86 -37.41 -20.98 -10.91
C PHE A 86 -38.40 -19.90 -11.41
N SER A 87 -38.43 -19.63 -12.72
CA SER A 87 -39.18 -18.50 -13.30
C SER A 87 -40.70 -18.62 -13.15
N GLU A 88 -41.21 -19.86 -13.07
CA GLU A 88 -42.64 -20.14 -13.00
C GLU A 88 -42.99 -20.94 -11.73
N PRO A 89 -43.90 -20.42 -10.88
CA PRO A 89 -44.34 -21.17 -9.71
C PRO A 89 -45.23 -22.35 -10.12
N CYS A 90 -45.04 -23.50 -9.44
CA CYS A 90 -45.91 -24.66 -9.63
C CYS A 90 -47.25 -24.44 -8.93
N THR A 91 -48.24 -23.90 -9.65
CA THR A 91 -49.57 -23.62 -9.08
C THR A 91 -50.63 -24.54 -9.67
N ILE A 92 -50.85 -25.69 -9.05
CA ILE A 92 -52.01 -26.55 -9.33
C ILE A 92 -53.06 -26.30 -8.26
N SER A 93 -54.10 -25.54 -8.61
CA SER A 93 -55.25 -25.31 -7.73
C SER A 93 -56.18 -26.53 -7.73
N SER A 94 -55.75 -27.61 -7.09
CA SER A 94 -56.56 -28.82 -6.88
C SER A 94 -56.66 -29.11 -5.39
N ASN A 95 -57.86 -29.45 -4.91
CA ASN A 95 -58.09 -29.83 -3.51
C ASN A 95 -58.00 -31.36 -3.35
N ASP A 96 -56.89 -31.92 -3.85
CA ASP A 96 -56.55 -33.35 -3.83
C ASP A 96 -55.03 -33.56 -3.74
N GLU A 97 -54.57 -34.81 -3.88
CA GLU A 97 -53.16 -35.19 -3.72
C GLU A 97 -52.21 -34.46 -4.69
N PHE A 98 -52.70 -34.01 -5.86
CA PHE A 98 -51.88 -33.23 -6.80
C PHE A 98 -51.64 -31.80 -6.31
N GLY A 99 -52.59 -31.22 -5.58
CA GLY A 99 -52.40 -29.92 -4.94
C GLY A 99 -51.33 -29.97 -3.84
N GLU A 100 -51.40 -30.98 -2.97
CA GLU A 100 -50.41 -31.17 -1.89
C GLU A 100 -48.98 -31.42 -2.43
N LEU A 101 -48.86 -32.18 -3.52
CA LEU A 101 -47.60 -32.36 -4.24
C LEU A 101 -47.09 -31.06 -4.88
N SER A 102 -47.99 -30.27 -5.48
CA SER A 102 -47.67 -28.95 -6.04
C SER A 102 -47.11 -28.02 -4.96
N ASP A 103 -47.75 -27.99 -3.79
CA ASP A 103 -47.32 -27.16 -2.66
C ASP A 103 -45.94 -27.61 -2.13
N SER A 104 -45.74 -28.92 -1.98
CA SER A 104 -44.45 -29.48 -1.54
C SER A 104 -43.32 -29.20 -2.53
N LEU A 105 -43.58 -29.34 -3.84
CA LEU A 105 -42.63 -29.01 -4.90
C LEU A 105 -42.33 -27.51 -4.92
N GLY A 106 -43.34 -26.66 -4.74
CA GLY A 106 -43.19 -25.21 -4.62
C GLY A 106 -42.31 -24.82 -3.42
N GLN A 107 -42.54 -25.42 -2.26
CA GLN A 107 -41.70 -25.16 -1.08
C GLN A 107 -40.25 -25.61 -1.29
N MET A 108 -40.03 -26.73 -1.98
CA MET A 108 -38.68 -27.17 -2.34
C MET A 108 -38.00 -26.18 -3.31
N SER A 109 -38.73 -25.71 -4.33
CA SER A 109 -38.29 -24.67 -5.27
C SER A 109 -37.81 -23.43 -4.54
N ASP A 110 -38.65 -22.89 -3.64
CA ASP A 110 -38.33 -21.67 -2.88
C ASP A 110 -37.10 -21.87 -1.98
N ASN A 111 -37.01 -23.00 -1.29
CA ASN A 111 -35.86 -23.33 -0.46
C ASN A 111 -34.57 -23.42 -1.27
N LEU A 112 -34.62 -24.02 -2.47
CA LEU A 112 -33.46 -24.16 -3.33
C LEU A 112 -33.01 -22.82 -3.91
N GLN A 113 -33.96 -22.01 -4.38
CA GLN A 113 -33.70 -20.65 -4.86
C GLN A 113 -33.07 -19.78 -3.76
N GLN A 114 -33.59 -19.88 -2.52
CA GLN A 114 -33.02 -19.17 -1.38
C GLN A 114 -31.61 -19.66 -1.04
N ALA A 115 -31.35 -20.96 -1.08
CA ALA A 115 -30.03 -21.53 -0.83
C ALA A 115 -28.99 -21.06 -1.87
N LEU A 116 -29.35 -21.06 -3.16
CA LEU A 116 -28.50 -20.57 -4.24
C LEU A 116 -28.19 -19.08 -4.10
N SER A 117 -29.20 -18.26 -3.83
CA SER A 117 -29.01 -16.81 -3.60
C SER A 117 -28.10 -16.53 -2.40
N ARG A 118 -28.21 -17.30 -1.31
CA ARG A 118 -27.31 -17.20 -0.16
C ARG A 118 -25.87 -17.58 -0.51
N LEU A 119 -25.68 -18.64 -1.30
CA LEU A 119 -24.35 -19.08 -1.76
C LEU A 119 -23.70 -18.03 -2.65
N GLU A 120 -24.44 -17.46 -3.60
CA GLU A 120 -23.95 -16.38 -4.47
C GLU A 120 -23.53 -15.15 -3.65
N THR A 121 -24.37 -14.72 -2.71
CA THR A 121 -24.06 -13.60 -1.82
C THR A 121 -22.82 -13.89 -0.96
N ALA A 122 -22.66 -15.11 -0.47
CA ALA A 122 -21.49 -15.52 0.31
C ALA A 122 -20.22 -15.51 -0.54
N ASN A 123 -20.28 -15.96 -1.79
CA ASN A 123 -19.15 -15.93 -2.72
C ASN A 123 -18.71 -14.51 -3.04
N ILE A 124 -19.66 -13.60 -3.35
CA ILE A 124 -19.36 -12.19 -3.58
C ILE A 124 -18.67 -11.57 -2.35
N ARG A 125 -19.18 -11.87 -1.14
CA ARG A 125 -18.58 -11.39 0.10
C ARG A 125 -17.18 -11.94 0.36
N LEU A 126 -16.94 -13.20 0.02
CA LEU A 126 -15.61 -13.82 0.11
C LEU A 126 -14.62 -13.16 -0.85
N GLU A 127 -15.05 -12.84 -2.07
CA GLU A 127 -14.22 -12.15 -3.06
C GLU A 127 -13.85 -10.73 -2.60
N ASP A 128 -14.81 -9.97 -2.07
CA ASP A 128 -14.57 -8.65 -1.46
C ASP A 128 -13.60 -8.74 -0.26
N THR A 129 -13.82 -9.70 0.64
CA THR A 129 -12.95 -9.90 1.82
C THR A 129 -11.52 -10.28 1.40
N ASN A 130 -11.37 -11.14 0.39
CA ASN A 130 -10.05 -11.51 -0.14
C ASN A 130 -9.33 -10.30 -0.75
N SER A 131 -10.03 -9.49 -1.54
CA SER A 131 -9.46 -8.25 -2.11
C SER A 131 -9.00 -7.28 -1.01
N GLN A 132 -9.81 -7.08 0.03
CA GLN A 132 -9.43 -6.26 1.18
C GLN A 132 -8.20 -6.83 1.93
N LEU A 133 -8.13 -8.15 2.09
CA LEU A 133 -7.00 -8.81 2.73
C LEU A 133 -5.71 -8.62 1.93
N GLU A 134 -5.76 -8.74 0.60
CA GLU A 134 -4.61 -8.49 -0.28
C GLU A 134 -4.13 -7.04 -0.15
N HIS A 135 -5.03 -6.07 -0.15
CA HIS A 135 -4.69 -4.66 0.07
C HIS A 135 -4.06 -4.42 1.45
N ALA A 136 -4.60 -5.02 2.51
CA ALA A 136 -4.04 -4.90 3.86
C ALA A 136 -2.66 -5.55 3.95
N ASN A 137 -2.47 -6.72 3.34
CA ASN A 137 -1.19 -7.43 3.36
C ASN A 137 -0.10 -6.64 2.61
N ASN A 138 -0.43 -6.05 1.46
CA ASN A 138 0.48 -5.18 0.71
C ASN A 138 0.90 -3.94 1.51
N ARG A 139 -0.05 -3.32 2.24
CA ARG A 139 0.26 -2.20 3.14
C ARG A 139 1.16 -2.62 4.29
N LEU A 140 0.87 -3.74 4.94
CA LEU A 140 1.69 -4.29 6.01
C LEU A 140 3.11 -4.63 5.55
N ALA A 141 3.26 -5.19 4.34
CA ALA A 141 4.56 -5.48 3.77
C ALA A 141 5.39 -4.19 3.58
N ALA A 142 4.78 -3.13 3.04
CA ALA A 142 5.43 -1.83 2.89
C ALA A 142 5.86 -1.23 4.26
N ASP A 143 4.98 -1.30 5.26
CA ASP A 143 5.27 -0.80 6.62
C ASP A 143 6.42 -1.58 7.29
N VAL A 144 6.46 -2.91 7.10
CA VAL A 144 7.55 -3.75 7.62
C VAL A 144 8.88 -3.40 6.96
N THR A 145 8.89 -3.21 5.64
CA THR A 145 10.10 -2.81 4.91
C THR A 145 10.62 -1.46 5.40
N GLU A 146 9.74 -0.47 5.58
CA GLU A 146 10.14 0.85 6.06
C GLU A 146 10.67 0.81 7.50
N LYS A 147 10.01 0.06 8.39
CA LYS A 147 10.51 -0.14 9.76
C LYS A 147 11.88 -0.82 9.77
N GLN A 148 12.10 -1.81 8.90
CA GLN A 148 13.39 -2.50 8.81
C GLN A 148 14.50 -1.57 8.31
N ARG A 149 14.19 -0.66 7.38
CA ARG A 149 15.12 0.39 6.91
C ARG A 149 15.52 1.30 8.07
N LEU A 150 14.55 1.84 8.81
CA LEU A 150 14.80 2.71 9.97
C LEU A 150 15.60 2.02 11.08
N LEU A 151 15.33 0.73 11.34
CA LEU A 151 16.09 -0.05 12.31
C LEU A 151 17.55 -0.24 11.88
N THR A 152 17.77 -0.50 10.59
CA THR A 152 19.12 -0.61 10.02
C THR A 152 19.87 0.71 10.16
N GLU A 153 19.26 1.83 9.78
CA GLU A 153 19.86 3.16 9.91
C GLU A 153 20.21 3.52 11.36
N ARG A 154 19.31 3.21 12.32
CA ARG A 154 19.59 3.41 13.76
C ARG A 154 20.76 2.55 14.25
N LYS A 155 20.85 1.31 13.79
CA LYS A 155 21.93 0.41 14.16
C LYS A 155 23.27 0.93 13.63
N GLU A 156 23.33 1.29 12.35
CA GLU A 156 24.52 1.87 11.72
C GLU A 156 24.98 3.16 12.43
N LEU A 157 24.04 4.02 12.81
CA LEU A 157 24.32 5.22 13.60
C LEU A 157 24.93 4.87 14.96
N THR A 158 24.35 3.91 15.68
CA THR A 158 24.82 3.49 17.02
C THR A 158 26.20 2.86 16.95
N ASP A 159 26.44 2.00 15.96
CA ASP A 159 27.73 1.36 15.73
C ASP A 159 28.80 2.41 15.38
N SER A 160 28.49 3.34 14.47
CA SER A 160 29.39 4.42 14.05
C SER A 160 29.73 5.35 15.22
N LEU A 161 28.73 5.74 16.02
CA LEU A 161 28.94 6.54 17.23
C LEU A 161 29.86 5.83 18.22
N SER A 162 29.64 4.52 18.43
CA SER A 162 30.46 3.73 19.35
C SER A 162 31.93 3.69 18.89
N HIS A 163 32.18 3.52 17.59
CA HIS A 163 33.52 3.56 17.03
C HIS A 163 34.18 4.94 17.15
N GLU A 164 33.44 6.00 16.83
CA GLU A 164 33.93 7.38 16.91
C GLU A 164 34.19 7.85 18.34
N MET A 165 33.51 7.30 19.34
CA MET A 165 33.76 7.58 20.75
C MET A 165 34.89 6.74 21.35
N LYS A 166 35.09 5.50 20.87
CA LYS A 166 36.12 4.61 21.44
C LYS A 166 37.55 5.12 21.22
N THR A 167 37.79 5.72 20.05
CA THR A 167 39.09 6.30 19.69
C THR A 167 39.51 7.45 20.62
N PRO A 168 38.73 8.54 20.78
CA PRO A 168 39.05 9.64 21.69
C PRO A 168 39.21 9.17 23.13
N VAL A 169 38.31 8.30 23.60
CA VAL A 169 38.38 7.76 24.96
C VAL A 169 39.65 6.93 25.18
N GLY A 170 40.10 6.18 24.17
CA GLY A 170 41.35 5.44 24.21
C GLY A 170 42.57 6.37 24.30
N VAL A 171 42.57 7.45 23.52
CA VAL A 171 43.61 8.50 23.55
C VAL A 171 43.65 9.18 24.92
N ILE A 172 42.51 9.66 25.41
CA ILE A 172 42.37 10.29 26.73
C ILE A 172 42.91 9.36 27.82
N ARG A 173 42.55 8.07 27.79
CA ARG A 173 43.04 7.09 28.76
C ARG A 173 44.55 6.91 28.68
N ALA A 174 45.10 6.71 27.48
CA ALA A 174 46.54 6.50 27.30
C ALA A 174 47.36 7.71 27.78
N TYR A 175 46.93 8.93 27.47
CA TYR A 175 47.61 10.15 27.94
C TYR A 175 47.38 10.42 29.43
N ALA A 176 46.22 10.07 29.98
CA ALA A 176 45.96 10.18 31.42
C ALA A 176 46.82 9.19 32.23
N GLU A 177 46.98 7.96 31.75
CA GLU A 177 47.92 6.97 32.31
C GLU A 177 49.36 7.48 32.18
N GLY A 178 49.74 8.01 31.00
CA GLY A 178 51.05 8.59 30.76
C GLY A 178 51.40 9.78 31.67
N ILE A 179 50.42 10.56 32.13
CA ILE A 179 50.64 11.63 33.11
C ILE A 179 51.04 11.08 34.49
N GLN A 180 50.55 9.89 34.87
CA GLN A 180 50.87 9.29 36.17
C GLN A 180 52.33 8.83 36.25
N ASP A 181 52.90 8.39 35.13
CA ASP A 181 54.25 7.83 35.05
C ASP A 181 55.32 8.84 34.57
N GLU A 182 54.93 10.06 34.18
CA GLU A 182 55.84 11.06 33.60
C GLU A 182 56.33 12.07 34.65
N ALA A 183 57.64 12.12 34.86
CA ALA A 183 58.28 13.04 35.81
C ALA A 183 58.56 14.43 35.21
N ASP A 184 58.56 14.56 33.88
CA ASP A 184 58.78 15.81 33.16
C ASP A 184 57.49 16.66 33.11
N GLU A 185 57.52 17.84 33.73
CA GLU A 185 56.39 18.76 33.79
C GLU A 185 55.98 19.29 32.41
N GLU A 186 56.93 19.54 31.48
CA GLU A 186 56.59 20.03 30.14
C GLU A 186 55.81 18.97 29.34
N LYS A 187 56.20 17.71 29.45
CA LYS A 187 55.47 16.60 28.82
C LYS A 187 54.12 16.36 29.47
N ARG A 188 54.01 16.47 30.80
CA ARG A 188 52.72 16.40 31.50
C ARG A 188 51.76 17.49 31.03
N GLN A 189 52.23 18.73 30.86
CA GLN A 189 51.42 19.82 30.30
C GLN A 189 50.98 19.51 28.86
N LYS A 190 51.88 18.95 28.04
CA LYS A 190 51.53 18.51 26.68
C LYS A 190 50.47 17.41 26.66
N TYR A 191 50.58 16.41 27.54
CA TYR A 191 49.59 15.32 27.66
C TYR A 191 48.23 15.85 28.13
N ALA A 192 48.21 16.76 29.12
CA ALA A 192 46.99 17.42 29.56
C ALA A 192 46.34 18.23 28.43
N GLY A 193 47.14 18.93 27.62
CA GLY A 193 46.67 19.61 26.41
C GLY A 193 45.99 18.68 25.41
N ILE A 194 46.57 17.50 25.15
CA ILE A 194 45.98 16.49 24.25
C ILE A 194 44.65 15.95 24.80
N ILE A 195 44.56 15.72 26.11
CA ILE A 195 43.31 15.28 26.76
C ILE A 195 42.21 16.33 26.59
N ILE A 196 42.53 17.61 26.79
CA ILE A 196 41.59 18.71 26.63
C ILE A 196 41.13 18.80 25.16
N GLU A 197 42.07 18.78 24.20
CA GLU A 197 41.76 18.82 22.77
C GLU A 197 40.80 17.69 22.36
N GLU A 198 41.04 16.47 22.84
CA GLU A 198 40.20 15.34 22.50
C GLU A 198 38.83 15.40 23.20
N THR A 199 38.75 16.00 24.40
CA THR A 199 37.48 16.24 25.11
C THR A 199 36.64 17.32 24.41
N GLU A 200 37.26 18.39 23.94
CA GLU A 200 36.61 19.43 23.14
C GLU A 200 36.11 18.86 21.81
N ARG A 201 36.91 18.01 21.17
CA ARG A 201 36.51 17.28 19.95
C ARG A 201 35.28 16.40 20.19
N MET A 202 35.25 15.61 21.27
CA MET A 202 34.08 14.81 21.64
C MET A 202 32.85 15.69 21.87
N THR A 203 33.01 16.81 22.57
CA THR A 203 31.91 17.77 22.82
C THR A 203 31.35 18.34 21.52
N GLY A 204 32.23 18.68 20.57
CA GLY A 204 31.84 19.11 19.22
C GLY A 204 31.04 18.04 18.48
N LEU A 205 31.48 16.77 18.53
CA LEU A 205 30.75 15.65 17.92
C LEU A 205 29.34 15.48 18.50
N ILE A 206 29.21 15.51 19.83
CA ILE A 206 27.91 15.37 20.53
C ILE A 206 26.99 16.52 20.16
N THR A 207 27.49 17.76 20.18
CA THR A 207 26.71 18.95 19.83
C THR A 207 26.21 18.88 18.38
N THR A 208 27.09 18.48 17.47
CA THR A 208 26.77 18.29 16.04
C THR A 208 25.69 17.22 15.85
N LEU A 209 25.76 16.12 16.60
CA LEU A 209 24.76 15.04 16.54
C LEU A 209 23.39 15.48 17.08
N LEU A 210 23.36 16.17 18.23
CA LEU A 210 22.13 16.69 18.82
C LEU A 210 21.45 17.70 17.89
N ASP A 211 22.23 18.59 17.27
CA ASP A 211 21.74 19.54 16.29
C ASP A 211 21.15 18.85 15.06
N LEU A 212 21.86 17.85 14.50
CA LEU A 212 21.34 17.06 13.40
C LEU A 212 20.04 16.33 13.76
N SER A 213 19.96 15.72 14.95
CA SER A 213 18.74 15.08 15.43
C SER A 213 17.57 16.08 15.59
N ALA A 214 17.85 17.31 16.02
CA ALA A 214 16.84 18.36 16.15
C ALA A 214 16.36 18.89 14.79
N LEU A 215 17.23 18.88 13.77
CA LEU A 215 16.87 19.24 12.40
C LEU A 215 16.01 18.16 11.73
N GLU A 216 16.32 16.88 11.93
CA GLU A 216 15.56 15.76 11.33
C GLU A 216 14.17 15.56 11.91
N THR A 217 14.02 15.78 13.21
CA THR A 217 12.74 15.65 13.90
C THR A 217 11.81 16.84 13.64
N GLY A 218 12.28 17.87 12.93
CA GLY A 218 11.55 19.12 12.74
C GLY A 218 11.37 19.93 14.03
N ALA A 219 12.06 19.56 15.10
CA ALA A 219 12.02 20.29 16.38
C ALA A 219 12.68 21.68 16.26
N THR A 220 13.52 21.89 15.25
CA THR A 220 14.13 23.18 14.93
C THR A 220 13.21 23.99 14.02
N THR A 221 12.83 25.20 14.46
CA THR A 221 12.16 26.18 13.61
C THR A 221 13.20 27.02 12.86
N LEU A 222 13.02 27.21 11.55
CA LEU A 222 13.90 28.08 10.75
C LEU A 222 13.53 29.55 10.94
N HIS A 223 14.53 30.39 11.14
CA HIS A 223 14.38 31.83 11.28
C HIS A 223 14.82 32.53 9.99
N MET A 224 13.86 32.80 9.11
CA MET A 224 14.13 33.36 7.78
C MET A 224 14.43 34.87 7.86
N ASP A 225 15.62 35.26 7.43
CA ASP A 225 16.07 36.65 7.35
C ASP A 225 16.42 37.02 5.90
N VAL A 226 16.29 38.30 5.57
CA VAL A 226 16.77 38.87 4.29
C VAL A 226 18.10 39.55 4.52
N PHE A 227 19.15 39.11 3.84
CA PHE A 227 20.50 39.68 3.97
C PHE A 227 21.29 39.56 2.68
N ASP A 228 22.36 40.35 2.56
CA ASP A 228 23.29 40.32 1.44
C ASP A 228 24.15 39.05 1.50
N PHE A 229 23.95 38.16 0.53
CA PHE A 229 24.64 36.88 0.49
C PHE A 229 26.11 36.98 0.06
N VAL A 230 26.46 38.04 -0.69
CA VAL A 230 27.83 38.27 -1.14
C VAL A 230 28.70 38.64 0.06
N GLU A 231 28.30 39.69 0.80
CA GLU A 231 28.99 40.12 2.04
C GLU A 231 29.06 38.98 3.07
N PHE A 232 27.98 38.20 3.20
CA PHE A 232 27.92 37.06 4.09
C PHE A 232 28.95 35.97 3.73
N THR A 233 29.07 35.65 2.44
CA THR A 233 30.04 34.65 1.94
C THR A 233 31.47 35.16 2.09
N GLU A 234 31.73 36.44 1.80
CA GLU A 234 33.04 37.06 2.01
C GLU A 234 33.46 37.01 3.49
N THR A 235 32.54 37.32 4.40
CA THR A 235 32.79 37.29 5.84
C THR A 235 33.14 35.87 6.32
N ALA A 236 32.36 34.88 5.89
CA ALA A 236 32.60 33.47 6.23
C ALA A 236 33.95 32.98 5.66
N ALA A 237 34.24 33.29 4.40
CA ALA A 237 35.49 32.91 3.76
C ALA A 237 36.69 33.59 4.41
N GLY A 238 36.60 34.89 4.72
CA GLY A 238 37.65 35.64 5.39
C GLY A 238 37.98 35.04 6.76
N ARG A 239 36.96 34.77 7.58
CA ARG A 239 37.14 34.10 8.88
C ARG A 239 37.84 32.74 8.76
N LEU A 240 37.48 31.93 7.76
CA LEU A 240 37.93 30.55 7.66
C LEU A 240 39.25 30.37 6.90
N LEU A 241 39.63 31.35 6.08
CA LEU A 241 40.74 31.24 5.13
C LEU A 241 41.81 32.33 5.29
N SER A 242 41.54 33.47 5.95
CA SER A 242 42.50 34.60 6.01
C SER A 242 43.62 34.47 7.06
N ASP A 243 43.50 33.59 8.06
CA ASP A 243 44.40 33.56 9.24
C ASP A 243 45.41 32.38 9.22
N ILE A 244 45.94 32.01 8.04
CA ILE A 244 46.77 30.80 7.91
C ILE A 244 48.17 31.12 7.35
N PRO A 245 49.19 31.26 8.22
CA PRO A 245 50.59 31.49 7.83
C PRO A 245 51.20 30.43 6.92
N ASP A 246 50.61 29.22 6.88
CA ASP A 246 51.08 28.02 6.17
C ASP A 246 50.06 27.49 5.15
N ALA A 247 49.23 28.34 4.54
CA ALA A 247 48.25 27.89 3.55
C ALA A 247 48.95 27.26 2.32
N ARG A 248 49.03 25.93 2.30
CA ARG A 248 49.55 25.13 1.18
C ARG A 248 48.56 25.08 0.02
N PHE A 249 47.84 26.15 -0.31
CA PHE A 249 46.93 26.17 -1.46
C PHE A 249 46.72 27.60 -1.96
N GLN A 250 46.37 27.75 -3.24
CA GLN A 250 46.02 29.01 -3.87
C GLN A 250 44.51 29.25 -3.72
N LEU A 251 44.15 30.42 -3.18
CA LEU A 251 42.76 30.79 -2.94
C LEU A 251 42.26 31.73 -4.04
N GLU A 252 41.16 31.36 -4.69
CA GLU A 252 40.52 32.14 -5.75
C GLU A 252 39.08 32.50 -5.36
N TYR A 253 38.68 33.74 -5.65
CA TYR A 253 37.32 34.24 -5.44
C TYR A 253 36.71 34.68 -6.77
N GLU A 254 35.49 34.21 -7.04
CA GLU A 254 34.66 34.65 -8.15
C GLU A 254 33.30 35.07 -7.59
N LEU A 255 33.24 36.29 -7.06
CA LEU A 255 32.04 36.85 -6.44
C LEU A 255 31.51 38.02 -7.29
N PRO A 256 30.18 38.19 -7.39
CA PRO A 256 29.60 39.34 -8.08
C PRO A 256 29.96 40.65 -7.37
N GLU A 257 30.17 41.72 -8.14
CA GLU A 257 30.34 43.07 -7.56
C GLU A 257 29.02 43.65 -7.03
N GLU A 258 27.88 43.15 -7.53
CA GLU A 258 26.56 43.56 -7.08
C GLU A 258 26.16 42.85 -5.78
N ARG A 259 25.45 43.59 -4.91
CA ARG A 259 24.82 43.01 -3.72
C ARG A 259 23.63 42.15 -4.13
N ILE A 260 23.55 40.94 -3.59
CA ILE A 260 22.46 40.01 -3.89
C ILE A 260 21.79 39.61 -2.58
N TYR A 261 20.51 39.96 -2.45
CA TYR A 261 19.73 39.64 -1.27
C TYR A 261 19.03 38.29 -1.42
N VAL A 262 19.08 37.48 -0.37
CA VAL A 262 18.38 36.20 -0.29
C VAL A 262 17.56 36.13 0.99
N LYS A 263 16.49 35.34 0.99
CA LYS A 263 15.66 35.07 2.16
C LYS A 263 15.90 33.64 2.65
N THR A 264 16.67 33.48 3.72
CA THR A 264 17.06 32.17 4.27
C THR A 264 17.37 32.29 5.76
N ASP A 265 17.50 31.17 6.47
CA ASP A 265 18.04 31.20 7.83
C ASP A 265 19.55 31.48 7.83
N ARG A 266 19.92 32.68 8.32
CA ARG A 266 21.31 33.16 8.30
C ARG A 266 22.25 32.25 9.10
N LYS A 267 21.83 31.81 10.28
CA LYS A 267 22.66 30.98 11.17
C LYS A 267 22.85 29.57 10.59
N ARG A 268 21.78 29.01 10.02
CA ARG A 268 21.85 27.69 9.37
C ARG A 268 22.66 27.74 8.08
N MET A 269 22.56 28.82 7.32
CA MET A 269 23.38 29.00 6.13
C MET A 269 24.86 29.24 6.46
N GLU A 270 25.16 29.85 7.60
CA GLU A 270 26.54 29.99 8.09
C GLU A 270 27.15 28.61 8.37
N GLN A 271 26.38 27.74 9.02
CA GLN A 271 26.75 26.35 9.25
C GLN A 271 26.96 25.58 7.93
N VAL A 272 26.16 25.87 6.89
CA VAL A 272 26.34 25.29 5.55
C VAL A 272 27.66 25.74 4.93
N LEU A 273 27.91 27.05 4.89
CA LEU A 273 29.14 27.61 4.32
C LEU A 273 30.37 27.10 5.07
N ASP A 274 30.34 27.12 6.40
CA ASP A 274 31.44 26.63 7.23
C ASP A 274 31.77 25.17 6.92
N ASN A 275 30.76 24.31 6.85
CA ASN A 275 30.97 22.89 6.56
C ASN A 275 31.54 22.66 5.15
N LEU A 276 31.02 23.35 4.14
CA LEU A 276 31.48 23.21 2.76
C LEU A 276 32.89 23.77 2.55
N ILE A 277 33.18 24.97 3.08
CA ILE A 277 34.49 25.62 2.97
C ILE A 277 35.56 24.82 3.74
N LEU A 278 35.25 24.40 4.97
CA LEU A 278 36.17 23.58 5.76
C LEU A 278 36.39 22.21 5.12
N ASN A 279 35.37 21.62 4.48
CA ASN A 279 35.52 20.38 3.74
C ASN A 279 36.46 20.54 2.53
N ALA A 280 36.26 21.59 1.74
CA ALA A 280 37.14 21.91 0.61
C ALA A 280 38.58 22.16 1.05
N ARG A 281 38.77 22.94 2.12
CA ARG A 281 40.09 23.23 2.72
C ARG A 281 40.81 21.97 3.21
N LYS A 282 40.08 21.00 3.76
CA LYS A 282 40.66 19.74 4.23
C LYS A 282 41.08 18.82 3.08
N ASN A 283 40.44 18.92 1.92
CA ASN A 283 40.60 18.01 0.80
C ASN A 283 41.38 18.57 -0.39
N VAL A 284 41.74 19.85 -0.35
CA VAL A 284 42.62 20.43 -1.37
C VAL A 284 44.01 19.80 -1.27
N CYS A 285 44.57 19.39 -2.40
CA CYS A 285 45.93 18.87 -2.45
C CYS A 285 46.94 19.97 -2.08
N PRO A 286 48.11 19.61 -1.49
CA PRO A 286 49.16 20.60 -1.20
C PRO A 286 49.63 21.31 -2.48
N GLY A 287 49.67 22.64 -2.44
CA GLY A 287 49.92 23.55 -3.56
C GLY A 287 48.74 23.73 -4.52
N GLY A 288 47.62 23.03 -4.30
CA GLY A 288 46.46 23.03 -5.19
C GLY A 288 45.62 24.29 -5.09
N ARG A 289 44.54 24.33 -5.88
CA ARG A 289 43.60 25.46 -5.93
C ARG A 289 42.33 25.20 -5.11
N LEU A 290 41.90 26.21 -4.37
CA LEU A 290 40.60 26.28 -3.71
C LEU A 290 39.87 27.52 -4.24
N LYS A 291 38.71 27.33 -4.84
CA LYS A 291 37.96 28.42 -5.49
C LYS A 291 36.56 28.52 -4.91
N LEU A 292 36.18 29.72 -4.48
CA LEU A 292 34.83 30.06 -4.04
C LEU A 292 34.15 30.89 -5.13
N SER A 293 32.97 30.48 -5.56
CA SER A 293 32.22 31.17 -6.60
C SER A 293 30.78 31.42 -6.18
N LEU A 294 30.30 32.62 -6.49
CA LEU A 294 28.89 33.00 -6.43
C LEU A 294 28.47 33.46 -7.82
N THR A 295 27.47 32.80 -8.40
CA THR A 295 27.00 33.12 -9.74
C THR A 295 25.48 33.24 -9.76
N ARG A 296 24.98 34.38 -10.22
CA ARG A 296 23.55 34.58 -10.45
C ARG A 296 23.12 33.88 -11.73
N GLN A 297 22.14 32.99 -11.64
CA GLN A 297 21.53 32.26 -12.75
C GLN A 297 20.02 32.54 -12.73
N GLY A 298 19.60 33.60 -13.45
CA GLY A 298 18.22 34.08 -13.44
C GLY A 298 17.79 34.53 -12.04
N ASP A 299 16.78 33.86 -11.49
CA ASP A 299 16.20 34.12 -10.17
C ASP A 299 16.85 33.29 -9.05
N THR A 300 17.99 32.64 -9.35
CA THR A 300 18.73 31.84 -8.36
C THR A 300 20.17 32.32 -8.25
N LEU A 301 20.71 32.29 -7.04
CA LEU A 301 22.10 32.50 -6.72
C LEU A 301 22.74 31.15 -6.43
N ARG A 302 23.74 30.76 -7.23
CA ARG A 302 24.49 29.53 -7.02
C ARG A 302 25.78 29.82 -6.27
N PHE A 303 25.93 29.20 -5.11
CA PHE A 303 27.20 29.07 -4.42
C PHE A 303 27.91 27.80 -4.85
N SER A 304 29.21 27.88 -5.07
CA SER A 304 30.05 26.71 -5.25
C SER A 304 31.41 26.87 -4.59
N VAL A 305 31.91 25.75 -4.05
CA VAL A 305 33.28 25.63 -3.57
C VAL A 305 33.96 24.49 -4.33
N TYR A 306 35.06 24.83 -4.99
CA TYR A 306 35.92 23.89 -5.68
C TYR A 306 37.17 23.63 -4.85
N ASN A 307 37.58 22.36 -4.79
CA ASN A 307 38.89 21.96 -4.30
C ASN A 307 39.58 21.05 -5.33
N GLN A 308 40.83 21.36 -5.65
CA GLN A 308 41.68 20.51 -6.46
C GLN A 308 42.09 19.27 -5.64
N GLY A 309 41.91 18.07 -6.20
CA GLY A 309 42.14 16.84 -5.45
C GLY A 309 41.63 15.60 -6.17
N ALA A 310 41.62 14.47 -5.45
CA ALA A 310 41.09 13.22 -5.99
C ALA A 310 39.57 13.34 -6.25
N PRO A 311 39.09 12.89 -7.42
CA PRO A 311 37.66 12.87 -7.70
C PRO A 311 36.93 11.90 -6.76
N ILE A 312 35.66 12.17 -6.50
CA ILE A 312 34.79 11.31 -5.69
C ILE A 312 34.15 10.27 -6.63
N PRO A 313 34.42 8.95 -6.47
CA PRO A 313 33.78 7.92 -7.28
C PRO A 313 32.26 8.10 -7.38
N GLU A 314 31.68 7.93 -8.56
CA GLU A 314 30.24 8.17 -8.80
C GLU A 314 29.35 7.34 -7.87
N GLU A 315 29.76 6.12 -7.54
CA GLU A 315 29.04 5.21 -6.62
C GLU A 315 28.95 5.73 -5.18
N ILE A 316 29.87 6.61 -4.77
CA ILE A 316 29.91 7.15 -3.41
C ILE A 316 29.37 8.58 -3.31
N GLN A 317 29.19 9.30 -4.42
CA GLN A 317 28.65 10.66 -4.41
C GLN A 317 27.29 10.80 -3.70
N PRO A 318 26.33 9.86 -3.84
CA PRO A 318 25.09 9.92 -3.06
C PRO A 318 25.32 9.66 -1.56
N LYS A 319 26.34 8.87 -1.23
CA LYS A 319 26.63 8.42 0.14
C LYS A 319 27.35 9.48 0.97
N ILE A 320 28.07 10.43 0.38
CA ILE A 320 28.78 11.47 1.14
C ILE A 320 27.86 12.39 1.94
N TRP A 321 26.58 12.43 1.59
CA TRP A 321 25.54 13.19 2.28
C TRP A 321 24.92 12.42 3.45
N THR A 322 25.23 11.13 3.59
CA THR A 322 24.72 10.31 4.71
C THR A 322 25.59 10.45 5.95
N LYS A 323 24.98 10.19 7.11
CA LYS A 323 25.63 10.36 8.41
C LYS A 323 26.80 9.41 8.57
N PHE A 324 27.88 9.89 9.18
CA PHE A 324 29.08 9.12 9.50
C PHE A 324 29.77 8.48 8.29
N TYR A 325 29.37 8.84 7.06
CA TYR A 325 30.03 8.35 5.88
C TYR A 325 31.45 8.91 5.79
N ARG A 326 32.43 8.02 5.58
CA ARG A 326 33.83 8.35 5.36
C ARG A 326 34.37 7.47 4.24
N SER A 327 35.18 8.05 3.36
CA SER A 327 36.01 7.25 2.46
C SER A 327 37.01 6.45 3.30
N GLN A 328 37.17 5.16 3.01
CA GLN A 328 38.03 4.24 3.77
C GLN A 328 39.54 4.51 3.59
N ASP A 329 39.92 5.46 2.73
CA ASP A 329 41.33 5.81 2.53
C ASP A 329 41.89 6.71 3.65
N ILE A 330 42.72 6.04 4.46
CA ILE A 330 43.80 6.46 5.35
C ILE A 330 44.02 7.99 5.46
N GLY A 331 43.61 8.58 6.58
CA GLY A 331 44.06 9.91 7.04
C GLY A 331 42.97 10.95 7.34
N TYR A 332 41.70 10.61 7.10
CA TYR A 332 40.58 11.55 7.26
C TYR A 332 40.27 11.90 8.73
N ARG A 333 40.62 13.12 9.16
CA ARG A 333 40.25 13.71 10.47
C ARG A 333 39.02 14.62 10.34
N GLY A 334 37.83 14.02 10.19
CA GLY A 334 36.55 14.74 10.18
C GLY A 334 35.42 13.87 10.70
N SER A 335 34.40 14.45 11.33
CA SER A 335 33.31 13.73 11.99
C SER A 335 32.47 12.84 11.07
N GLY A 336 32.42 13.15 9.77
CA GLY A 336 31.46 12.53 8.84
C GLY A 336 30.03 13.06 9.01
N LEU A 337 29.85 14.15 9.77
CA LEU A 337 28.54 14.76 10.05
C LEU A 337 28.33 16.11 9.34
N GLY A 338 29.40 16.74 8.85
CA GLY A 338 29.34 18.08 8.25
C GLY A 338 28.48 18.13 6.99
N LEU A 339 28.72 17.23 6.02
CA LEU A 339 27.94 17.18 4.79
C LEU A 339 26.49 16.72 5.02
N SER A 340 26.23 15.86 6.00
CA SER A 340 24.86 15.48 6.36
C SER A 340 24.07 16.64 6.96
N ILE A 341 24.72 17.55 7.69
CA ILE A 341 24.09 18.80 8.17
C ILE A 341 23.78 19.72 7.00
N VAL A 342 24.72 19.87 6.06
CA VAL A 342 24.49 20.66 4.84
C VAL A 342 23.26 20.14 4.10
N ALA A 343 23.22 18.83 3.84
CA ALA A 343 22.08 18.18 3.18
C ALA A 343 20.77 18.42 3.93
N GLN A 344 20.76 18.27 5.26
CA GLN A 344 19.55 18.46 6.07
C GLN A 344 19.06 19.90 6.05
N VAL A 345 19.95 20.88 6.26
CA VAL A 345 19.59 22.31 6.27
C VAL A 345 19.07 22.78 4.91
N LEU A 346 19.69 22.33 3.82
CA LEU A 346 19.28 22.69 2.47
C LEU A 346 17.97 21.99 2.08
N SER A 347 17.79 20.71 2.45
CA SER A 347 16.55 19.96 2.21
C SER A 347 15.35 20.53 2.97
N MET A 348 15.53 20.98 4.23
CA MET A 348 14.47 21.63 5.00
C MET A 348 13.98 22.95 4.37
N GLN A 349 14.79 23.55 3.50
CA GLN A 349 14.51 24.80 2.79
C GLN A 349 14.17 24.57 1.31
N ASP A 350 14.06 23.30 0.88
CA ASP A 350 13.81 22.90 -0.51
C ASP A 350 14.80 23.50 -1.52
N LEU A 351 16.08 23.57 -1.12
CA LEU A 351 17.16 24.12 -1.94
C LEU A 351 17.90 23.02 -2.71
N ASP A 352 18.21 23.27 -3.98
CA ASP A 352 19.02 22.38 -4.80
C ASP A 352 20.49 22.39 -4.33
N TYR A 353 21.07 21.21 -4.16
CA TYR A 353 22.47 21.04 -3.79
C TYR A 353 23.09 19.78 -4.39
N GLY A 354 24.41 19.74 -4.47
CA GLY A 354 25.08 18.57 -4.99
C GLY A 354 26.58 18.66 -5.03
N VAL A 355 27.17 17.63 -5.63
CA VAL A 355 28.61 17.50 -5.85
C VAL A 355 28.85 17.12 -7.31
N LYS A 356 29.92 17.64 -7.91
CA LYS A 356 30.35 17.29 -9.26
C LYS A 356 31.86 17.12 -9.29
N ASN A 357 32.33 16.06 -9.92
CA ASN A 357 33.74 15.95 -10.27
C ASN A 357 34.07 16.89 -11.43
N THR A 358 35.29 17.37 -11.42
CA THR A 358 35.95 18.07 -12.52
C THR A 358 37.21 17.29 -12.90
N PRO A 359 37.87 17.59 -14.02
CA PRO A 359 39.06 16.85 -14.45
C PRO A 359 40.18 16.78 -13.40
N ASP A 360 40.29 17.79 -12.52
CA ASP A 360 41.37 17.93 -11.54
C ASP A 360 40.88 18.11 -10.10
N GLY A 361 39.58 17.97 -9.82
CA GLY A 361 39.05 18.22 -8.48
C GLY A 361 37.56 17.99 -8.33
N VAL A 362 36.98 18.57 -7.28
CA VAL A 362 35.59 18.37 -6.87
C VAL A 362 34.94 19.72 -6.60
N VAL A 363 33.67 19.87 -7.00
CA VAL A 363 32.86 21.05 -6.75
C VAL A 363 31.65 20.65 -5.91
N PHE A 364 31.48 21.28 -4.75
CA PHE A 364 30.23 21.25 -3.99
C PHE A 364 29.45 22.53 -4.28
N TYR A 365 28.13 22.42 -4.43
CA TYR A 365 27.29 23.57 -4.76
C TYR A 365 25.92 23.51 -4.12
N PHE A 366 25.28 24.67 -4.00
CA PHE A 366 23.85 24.80 -3.76
C PHE A 366 23.30 26.04 -4.46
N SER A 367 21.98 26.09 -4.64
CA SER A 367 21.29 27.20 -5.31
C SER A 367 20.20 27.77 -4.39
N ILE A 368 20.19 29.10 -4.20
CA ILE A 368 19.20 29.81 -3.37
C ILE A 368 18.39 30.79 -4.24
N PRO A 369 17.06 30.87 -4.10
CA PRO A 369 16.27 31.92 -4.75
C PRO A 369 16.70 33.32 -4.32
N VAL A 370 16.87 34.22 -5.29
CA VAL A 370 17.12 35.65 -5.04
C VAL A 370 15.80 36.32 -4.66
N THR A 371 15.85 37.28 -3.72
CA THR A 371 14.67 38.03 -3.25
C THR A 371 14.57 39.40 -3.91
#